data_AF-A0A0B6YSH1-F1
#
_entry.id   AF-A0A0B6YSH1-F1
#
_cell.length_a   1.000
_cell.length_b   1.000
_cell.length_c   1.000
_cell.angle_alpha   90.00
_cell.angle_beta   90.00
_cell.angle_gamma   90.00
#
_symmetry.space_group_name_H-M   'P 1'
#
loop_
_entity.id
_entity.type
_entity.pdbx_description
1 polymer ?
#
loop_
_entity_poly.entity_id
_entity_poly.type
_entity_poly.pdbx_seq_one_letter_code
_entity_poly.pdbx_strand_id
1 'polypeptide(L)' 'KKGESQTALELMNEEDFTKVLQHEEVEVKRMCDEIIALKPDLVITEKGISDLAQHYLVKAGISALRRF' A
#
# COMPACT_ATOMS: atom_id res chain seq x y z
N LYS A 1 -24.98 2.14 -14.86
CA LYS A 1 -23.74 1.48 -14.42
C LYS A 1 -23.57 1.64 -12.90
N LYS A 2 -24.35 0.91 -12.09
CA LYS A 2 -24.28 0.98 -10.62
C LYS A 2 -24.70 -0.33 -9.93
N GLY A 3 -24.61 -1.45 -10.66
CA GLY A 3 -25.08 -2.76 -10.20
C GLY A 3 -24.11 -3.92 -10.41
N GLU A 4 -23.00 -3.73 -11.12
CA GLU A 4 -22.02 -4.82 -11.38
C GLU A 4 -21.03 -5.01 -10.21
N SER A 5 -20.89 -4.04 -9.31
CA SER A 5 -19.91 -4.08 -8.21
C SER A 5 -20.41 -4.87 -6.98
N GLN A 6 -21.72 -4.90 -6.74
CA GLN A 6 -22.26 -5.48 -5.51
C GLN A 6 -22.30 -7.02 -5.53
N THR A 7 -22.45 -7.66 -6.68
CA THR A 7 -22.56 -9.13 -6.76
C THR A 7 -21.21 -9.85 -6.84
N ALA A 8 -20.14 -9.18 -7.25
CA ALA A 8 -18.81 -9.79 -7.31
C ALA A 8 -18.15 -9.96 -5.92
N LEU A 9 -18.55 -9.13 -4.96
CA LEU A 9 -17.98 -9.12 -3.61
C LEU A 9 -18.63 -10.16 -2.68
N GLU A 10 -19.83 -10.64 -3.00
CA GLU A 10 -20.58 -11.60 -2.18
C GLU A 10 -20.11 -13.07 -2.35
N LEU A 11 -19.16 -13.35 -3.26
CA LEU A 11 -18.80 -14.73 -3.68
C LEU A 11 -17.32 -15.13 -3.49
N MET A 12 -16.49 -14.32 -2.82
CA MET A 12 -15.12 -14.74 -2.47
C MET A 12 -15.10 -15.18 -1.00
N ASN A 13 -14.70 -16.43 -0.75
CA ASN A 13 -14.63 -16.98 0.61
C ASN A 13 -13.78 -16.07 1.51
N GLU A 14 -14.10 -15.94 2.81
CA GLU A 14 -13.33 -15.11 3.76
C GLU A 14 -11.81 -15.40 3.75
N GLU A 15 -11.45 -16.66 3.45
CA GLU A 15 -10.06 -17.08 3.26
C GLU A 15 -9.36 -16.39 2.09
N ASP A 16 -10.07 -16.11 1.00
CA ASP A 16 -9.50 -15.45 -0.18
C ASP A 16 -9.34 -13.95 0.05
N PHE A 17 -10.23 -13.32 0.82
CA PHE A 17 -10.02 -11.94 1.29
C PHE A 17 -8.75 -11.81 2.13
N THR A 18 -8.51 -12.77 3.03
CA THR A 18 -7.31 -12.78 3.86
C THR A 18 -6.03 -12.89 3.03
N LYS A 19 -6.03 -13.76 2.01
CA LYS A 19 -4.89 -13.91 1.09
C LYS A 19 -4.63 -12.64 0.28
N VAL A 20 -5.69 -11.96 -0.18
CA VAL A 20 -5.56 -10.70 -0.92
C VAL A 20 -4.91 -9.62 -0.06
N LEU A 21 -5.34 -9.48 1.20
CA LEU A 21 -4.75 -8.52 2.14
C LEU A 21 -3.26 -8.81 2.40
N GLN A 22 -2.90 -10.08 2.59
CA GLN A 22 -1.50 -10.48 2.77
C GLN A 22 -0.64 -10.15 1.54
N HIS A 23 -1.17 -10.39 0.33
CA HIS A 23 -0.48 -10.02 -0.90
C HIS A 23 -0.26 -8.51 -1.02
N GLU A 24 -1.25 -7.71 -0.62
CA GLU A 24 -1.15 -6.24 -0.62
C GLU A 24 -0.03 -5.77 0.34
N GLU A 25 0.05 -6.34 1.54
CA GLU A 25 1.12 -6.00 2.50
C GLU A 25 2.52 -6.32 1.95
N VAL A 26 2.69 -7.48 1.31
CA VAL A 26 3.97 -7.89 0.71
C VAL A 26 4.39 -6.92 -0.39
N GLU A 27 3.47 -6.53 -1.27
CA GLU A 27 3.79 -5.59 -2.34
C GLU A 27 4.10 -4.18 -1.84
N VAL A 28 3.35 -3.69 -0.84
CA VAL A 28 3.65 -2.40 -0.20
C VAL A 28 5.06 -2.42 0.39
N LYS A 29 5.43 -3.48 1.10
CA LYS A 29 6.78 -3.62 1.66
C LYS A 29 7.84 -3.66 0.57
N ARG A 30 7.64 -4.43 -0.51
CA ARG A 30 8.60 -4.51 -1.63
C ARG A 30 8.84 -3.13 -2.27
N MET A 31 7.78 -2.36 -2.53
CA MET A 31 7.91 -1.01 -3.06
C MET A 31 8.68 -0.08 -2.12
N CYS A 32 8.38 -0.14 -0.81
CA CYS A 32 9.12 0.64 0.17
C CYS A 32 10.60 0.25 0.23
N ASP A 33 10.93 -1.06 0.18
CA ASP A 33 12.30 -1.55 0.19
C ASP A 33 13.09 -1.05 -1.04
N GLU A 34 12.46 -1.01 -2.22
CA GLU A 34 13.05 -0.44 -3.44
C GLU A 34 13.34 1.06 -3.30
N ILE A 35 12.41 1.83 -2.72
CA ILE A 35 12.62 3.26 -2.45
C ILE A 35 13.76 3.46 -1.44
N ILE A 36 13.79 2.66 -0.37
CA ILE A 36 14.82 2.74 0.68
C ILE A 36 16.20 2.40 0.13
N ALA A 37 16.30 1.44 -0.80
CA ALA A 37 17.56 1.07 -1.44
C ALA A 37 18.22 2.24 -2.18
N LEU A 38 17.42 3.20 -2.67
CA LEU A 38 17.89 4.42 -3.32
C LEU A 38 18.35 5.50 -2.33
N LYS A 39 18.09 5.33 -1.03
CA LYS A 39 18.45 6.25 0.07
C LYS A 39 18.04 7.72 -0.17
N PRO A 40 16.78 8.03 -0.51
CA PRO A 40 16.31 9.41 -0.58
C PRO A 40 16.09 9.99 0.82
N ASP A 41 16.23 11.30 0.97
CA ASP A 41 15.84 12.01 2.20
C ASP A 41 14.34 12.38 2.20
N LEU A 42 13.76 12.56 1.01
CA LEU A 42 12.38 13.02 0.79
C LEU A 42 11.71 12.26 -0.35
N VAL A 43 10.48 11.80 -0.11
CA VAL A 43 9.59 11.19 -1.09
C VAL A 43 8.30 11.99 -1.16
N ILE A 44 7.87 12.37 -2.37
CA ILE A 44 6.65 13.13 -2.60
C ILE A 44 5.69 12.27 -3.44
N THR A 45 4.43 12.23 -3.03
CA THR A 45 3.39 11.47 -3.72
C THR A 45 2.12 12.32 -3.86
N GLU A 46 1.50 12.28 -5.04
CA GLU A 46 0.21 12.95 -5.31
C GLU A 46 -0.95 12.24 -4.58
N LYS A 47 -0.78 10.95 -4.31
CA LYS A 47 -1.79 10.11 -3.66
C LYS A 47 -1.55 10.02 -2.15
N GLY A 48 -2.48 9.35 -1.48
CA GLY A 48 -2.24 8.91 -0.11
C GLY A 48 -1.21 7.78 -0.08
N ILE A 49 -0.49 7.71 1.04
CA ILE A 49 0.33 6.55 1.41
C ILE A 49 -0.32 5.86 2.60
N SER A 50 -0.22 4.53 2.64
CA SER A 50 -0.71 3.72 3.76
C SER A 50 0.12 3.98 5.01
N ASP A 51 -0.44 3.68 6.19
CA ASP A 51 0.29 3.85 7.45
C ASP A 51 1.43 2.82 7.57
N LEU A 52 1.27 1.64 6.96
CA LEU A 52 2.34 0.64 6.86
C LEU A 52 3.54 1.17 6.05
N ALA A 53 3.29 1.80 4.89
CA ALA A 53 4.36 2.40 4.09
C ALA A 53 5.07 3.53 4.84
N GLN A 54 4.31 4.40 5.52
CA GLN A 54 4.89 5.46 6.38
C GLN A 54 5.78 4.88 7.47
N HIS A 55 5.36 3.80 8.11
CA HIS A 55 6.16 3.14 9.14
C HIS A 55 7.53 2.69 8.60
N TYR A 56 7.56 2.06 7.43
CA TYR A 56 8.82 1.64 6.81
C TYR A 56 9.71 2.82 6.43
N LEU A 57 9.15 3.85 5.80
CA LEU A 57 9.89 5.03 5.37
C LEU A 57 10.47 5.81 6.58
N VAL A 58 9.68 6.01 7.64
CA VAL A 58 10.13 6.69 8.86
C VAL A 58 11.22 5.89 9.56
N LYS A 59 11.10 4.56 9.62
CA LYS A 59 12.15 3.69 10.19
C LYS A 59 13.45 3.77 9.40
N ALA A 60 13.37 4.01 8.10
CA ALA A 60 14.52 4.26 7.23
C ALA A 60 15.02 5.72 7.25
N GLY A 61 14.39 6.61 8.03
CA GLY A 61 14.77 8.03 8.12
C GLY A 61 14.30 8.89 6.95
N ILE A 62 13.36 8.39 6.14
CA ILE A 62 12.88 9.04 4.92
C ILE A 62 11.59 9.81 5.22
N SER A 63 11.55 11.10 4.86
CA SER A 63 10.34 11.91 4.99
C SER A 63 9.42 11.68 3.79
N ALA A 64 8.11 11.50 4.05
CA ALA A 64 7.13 11.29 2.98
C ALA A 64 6.04 12.36 3.00
N LEU A 65 5.86 13.03 1.86
CA LEU A 65 4.81 14.01 1.59
C LEU A 65 3.72 13.36 0.73
N ARG A 66 2.45 13.52 1.13
CA ARG A 66 1.30 12.83 0.52
C ARG A 66 0.14 13.79 0.24
N ARG A 67 -0.67 13.48 -0.76
CA ARG A 67 -1.86 14.26 -1.20
C ARG A 67 -1.54 15.67 -1.72
N PHE A 68 -0.49 15.77 -2.54
CA PHE A 68 -0.16 16.99 -3.30
C PHE A 68 -0.86 17.04 -4.66
#